data_AF-A0A1I3L3E2-F1
#
_entry.id   AF-A0A1I3L3E2-F1
#
_cell.length_a   1.000
_cell.length_b   1.000
_cell.length_c   1.000
_cell.angle_alpha   90.00
_cell.angle_beta   90.00
_cell.angle_gamma   90.00
#
_symmetry.space_group_name_H-M   'P 1'
#
loop_
_entity.id
_entity.type
_entity.pdbx_description
1 polymer ?
#
loop_
_entity_poly.entity_id
_entity_poly.type
_entity_poly.pdbx_seq_one_letter_code
_entity_poly.pdbx_strand_id
1 'polypeptide(L)'
;MRALIGAAALVMVFCTPVQAADLEGPARFCGYSPIIDLLPGEKVTTLEGGIHAGNFRWEGPFGMLDVRGIGWGARPNGQIVEARTSTRPARFAQRRDEDGRYVVALWNGGHGAAYFSSAAPLTARQMKAIRRVTLFEEGETPPDCGLRTIFSWE
;
A
#
# COMPACT_ATOMS: atom_id res chain seq x y z
N MET A 1 15.70 50.02 -43.83
CA MET A 1 14.61 49.10 -43.43
C MET A 1 15.24 47.96 -42.65
N ARG A 2 14.99 47.86 -41.34
CA ARG A 2 15.60 46.85 -40.44
C ARG A 2 14.63 45.69 -40.26
N ALA A 3 15.11 44.47 -40.51
CA ALA A 3 14.39 43.23 -40.27
C ALA A 3 14.30 42.95 -38.76
N LEU A 4 13.11 42.64 -38.26
CA LEU A 4 12.88 42.10 -36.93
C LEU A 4 12.61 40.60 -37.07
N ILE A 5 13.63 39.80 -36.75
CA ILE A 5 13.51 38.35 -36.59
C ILE A 5 13.06 38.12 -35.15
N GLY A 6 11.77 37.76 -34.97
CA GLY A 6 11.24 37.36 -33.67
C GLY A 6 11.53 35.90 -33.39
N ALA A 7 12.35 35.62 -32.38
CA ALA A 7 12.58 34.26 -31.89
C ALA A 7 11.52 33.93 -30.83
N ALA A 8 10.59 33.03 -31.15
CA ALA A 8 9.67 32.46 -30.18
C ALA A 8 10.41 31.39 -29.36
N ALA A 9 10.62 31.64 -28.07
CA ALA A 9 11.19 30.66 -27.14
C ALA A 9 10.11 29.65 -26.75
N LEU A 10 10.26 28.41 -27.20
CA LEU A 10 9.42 27.28 -26.81
C LEU A 10 9.84 26.85 -25.38
N VAL A 11 9.02 27.17 -24.39
CA VAL A 11 9.20 26.66 -23.01
C VAL A 11 8.67 25.22 -22.99
N MET A 12 9.58 24.24 -23.07
CA MET A 12 9.25 22.84 -22.81
C MET A 12 9.12 22.64 -21.30
N VAL A 13 7.88 22.50 -20.81
CA VAL A 13 7.60 22.09 -19.44
C VAL A 13 7.89 20.59 -19.35
N PHE A 14 9.00 20.25 -18.71
CA PHE A 14 9.32 18.85 -18.37
C PHE A 14 8.41 18.43 -17.20
N CYS A 15 7.32 17.73 -17.49
CA CYS A 15 6.63 16.93 -16.48
C CYS A 15 7.54 15.75 -16.14
N THR A 16 8.30 15.86 -15.05
CA THR A 16 8.92 14.67 -14.45
C THR A 16 7.80 13.83 -13.83
N PRO A 17 7.63 12.55 -14.18
CA PRO A 17 6.68 11.69 -13.50
C PRO A 17 7.03 11.68 -12.01
N VAL A 18 6.04 11.97 -11.16
CA VAL A 18 6.24 11.91 -9.71
C VAL A 18 6.41 10.43 -9.37
N GLN A 19 7.65 9.98 -9.19
CA GLN A 19 7.90 8.62 -8.70
C GLN A 19 7.22 8.52 -7.33
N ALA A 20 6.29 7.57 -7.20
CA ALA A 20 5.60 7.29 -5.95
C ALA A 20 6.67 6.98 -4.88
N ALA A 21 6.85 7.94 -3.97
CA ALA A 21 8.05 8.02 -3.16
C ALA A 21 8.18 6.82 -2.22
N ASP A 22 9.42 6.36 -2.07
CA ASP A 22 9.82 5.46 -0.99
C ASP A 22 9.53 6.13 0.36
N LEU A 23 8.92 5.39 1.28
CA LEU A 23 8.69 5.82 2.65
C LEU A 23 9.51 4.95 3.60
N GLU A 24 10.48 5.55 4.27
CA GLU A 24 11.35 4.88 5.23
C GLU A 24 10.92 5.17 6.67
N GLY A 25 11.02 4.16 7.54
CA GLY A 25 10.69 4.28 8.95
C GLY A 25 11.78 5.01 9.76
N PRO A 26 11.44 5.74 10.84
CA PRO A 26 10.11 5.82 11.45
C PRO A 26 9.15 6.75 10.69
N ALA A 27 8.02 6.21 10.25
CA ALA A 27 7.00 6.92 9.49
C ALA A 27 5.66 6.16 9.56
N ARG A 28 4.56 6.81 9.18
CA ARG A 28 3.25 6.16 9.05
C ARG A 28 2.84 6.14 7.58
N PHE A 29 2.67 4.93 7.02
CA PHE A 29 2.07 4.72 5.72
C PHE A 29 0.55 4.64 5.85
N CYS A 30 -0.17 5.40 5.05
CA CYS A 30 -1.63 5.32 4.92
C CYS A 30 -1.99 5.34 3.43
N GLY A 31 -2.24 4.18 2.86
CA GLY A 31 -2.50 4.07 1.42
C GLY A 31 -3.28 2.83 1.08
N TYR A 32 -4.30 2.97 0.24
CA TYR A 32 -5.09 1.86 -0.30
C TYR A 32 -5.77 0.98 0.77
N SER A 33 -6.18 1.56 1.91
CA SER A 33 -6.70 0.91 3.15
C SER A 33 -5.68 0.52 4.23
N PRO A 34 -4.50 -0.10 3.95
CA PRO A 34 -3.48 -0.30 4.97
C PRO A 34 -3.01 0.97 5.69
N ILE A 35 -2.93 0.85 7.02
CA ILE A 35 -2.15 1.75 7.88
C ILE A 35 -1.01 0.95 8.48
N ILE A 36 0.22 1.41 8.24
CA ILE A 36 1.44 0.76 8.72
C ILE A 36 2.32 1.80 9.39
N ASP A 37 2.55 1.62 10.69
CA ASP A 37 3.60 2.33 11.41
C ASP A 37 4.94 1.65 11.12
N LEU A 38 5.73 2.26 10.24
CA LEU A 38 7.05 1.78 9.86
C LEU A 38 8.02 1.99 11.02
N LEU A 39 8.67 0.91 11.43
CA LEU A 39 9.74 0.95 12.42
C LEU A 39 11.08 1.35 11.77
N PRO A 40 12.10 1.77 12.54
CA PRO A 40 13.44 1.97 12.00
C PRO A 40 13.94 0.75 11.21
N GLY A 41 14.42 1.00 9.98
CA GLY A 41 14.87 -0.06 9.07
C GLY A 41 13.75 -0.74 8.29
N GLU A 42 12.50 -0.27 8.40
CA GLU A 42 11.40 -0.67 7.53
C GLU A 42 11.19 0.35 6.40
N LYS A 43 10.73 -0.12 5.24
CA LYS A 43 10.53 0.70 4.06
C LYS A 43 9.32 0.24 3.27
N VAL A 44 8.52 1.19 2.78
CA VAL A 44 7.47 0.96 1.79
C VAL A 44 7.88 1.60 0.47
N THR A 45 7.89 0.79 -0.59
CA THR A 45 8.14 1.21 -1.97
C THR A 45 6.84 1.05 -2.74
N THR A 46 6.20 2.15 -3.15
CA THR A 46 4.95 2.08 -3.91
C THR A 46 5.27 1.67 -5.35
N LEU A 47 4.65 0.61 -5.85
CA LEU A 47 4.91 0.07 -7.17
C LEU A 47 3.88 0.59 -8.19
N GLU A 48 2.62 0.55 -7.80
CA GLU A 48 1.49 0.96 -8.64
C GLU A 48 0.32 1.36 -7.73
N GLY A 49 -0.52 2.29 -8.19
CA GLY A 49 -1.81 2.47 -7.54
C GLY A 49 -2.78 3.35 -8.30
N GLY A 50 -4.05 3.16 -8.00
CA GLY A 50 -5.17 3.95 -8.47
C GLY A 50 -6.03 4.44 -7.30
N ILE A 51 -7.24 4.92 -7.62
CA ILE A 51 -8.11 5.60 -6.65
C ILE A 51 -8.46 4.71 -5.44
N HIS A 52 -8.80 3.44 -5.69
CA HIS A 52 -9.30 2.53 -4.66
C HIS A 52 -8.31 1.43 -4.25
N ALA A 53 -7.21 1.24 -4.96
CA ALA A 53 -6.31 0.10 -4.74
C ALA A 53 -4.89 0.40 -5.21
N GLY A 54 -3.92 -0.31 -4.63
CA GLY A 54 -2.53 -0.18 -5.03
C GLY A 54 -1.66 -1.32 -4.54
N ASN A 55 -0.52 -1.46 -5.21
CA ASN A 55 0.50 -2.45 -4.96
C ASN A 55 1.75 -1.74 -4.42
N PHE A 56 2.29 -2.23 -3.32
CA PHE A 56 3.53 -1.73 -2.75
C PHE A 56 4.34 -2.88 -2.16
N ARG A 57 5.65 -2.68 -2.10
CA ARG A 57 6.57 -3.58 -1.43
C ARG A 57 6.87 -3.06 -0.04
N TRP A 58 6.81 -3.95 0.96
CA TRP A 58 7.14 -3.64 2.34
C TRP A 58 8.33 -4.47 2.80
N GLU A 59 9.40 -3.79 3.16
CA GLU A 59 10.69 -4.37 3.52
C GLU A 59 11.06 -4.02 4.96
N GLY A 60 11.83 -4.89 5.61
CA GLY A 60 12.41 -4.64 6.91
C GLY A 60 13.17 -5.84 7.47
N PRO A 61 13.52 -5.85 8.77
CA PRO A 61 14.20 -6.97 9.42
C PRO A 61 13.43 -8.31 9.40
N PHE A 62 12.13 -8.26 9.07
CA PHE A 62 11.30 -9.45 8.88
C PHE A 62 11.42 -10.05 7.47
N GLY A 63 12.15 -9.41 6.56
CA GLY A 63 12.24 -9.76 5.13
C GLY A 63 11.41 -8.81 4.28
N MET A 64 10.79 -9.35 3.23
CA MET A 64 10.04 -8.59 2.23
C MET A 64 8.63 -9.17 2.09
N LEU A 65 7.66 -8.31 1.84
CA LEU A 65 6.27 -8.65 1.50
C LEU A 65 5.84 -7.82 0.30
N ASP A 66 5.23 -8.46 -0.69
CA ASP A 66 4.49 -7.73 -1.73
C ASP A 66 3.04 -7.59 -1.25
N VAL A 67 2.55 -6.36 -1.18
CA VAL A 67 1.29 -6.00 -0.56
C VAL A 67 0.35 -5.37 -1.59
N ARG A 68 -0.88 -5.88 -1.65
CA ARG A 68 -1.98 -5.26 -2.38
C ARG A 68 -3.00 -4.73 -1.38
N GLY A 69 -3.13 -3.40 -1.29
CA GLY A 69 -4.18 -2.74 -0.53
C GLY A 69 -5.39 -2.44 -1.41
N ILE A 70 -6.59 -2.60 -0.88
CA ILE A 70 -7.85 -2.27 -1.54
C ILE A 70 -8.77 -1.55 -0.53
N GLY A 71 -9.10 -0.28 -0.81
CA GLY A 71 -10.10 0.53 -0.09
C GLY A 71 -11.54 0.15 -0.41
N TRP A 72 -11.80 -0.23 -1.67
CA TRP A 72 -13.13 -0.68 -2.12
C TRP A 72 -13.10 -2.15 -2.60
N GLY A 73 -13.03 -3.09 -1.67
CA GLY A 73 -12.93 -4.52 -1.94
C GLY A 73 -14.12 -5.33 -1.43
N ALA A 74 -14.27 -6.54 -1.96
CA ALA A 74 -15.11 -7.56 -1.34
C ALA A 74 -14.36 -8.26 -0.19
N ARG A 75 -15.12 -8.89 0.72
CA ARG A 75 -14.55 -9.75 1.77
C ARG A 75 -13.60 -10.79 1.15
N PRO A 76 -12.37 -10.97 1.67
CA PRO A 76 -11.48 -12.03 1.21
C PRO A 76 -12.08 -13.43 1.37
N ASN A 77 -11.71 -14.32 0.46
CA ASN A 77 -12.07 -15.74 0.54
C ASN A 77 -11.20 -16.49 1.56
N GLY A 78 -11.75 -17.57 2.11
CA GLY A 78 -11.04 -18.49 3.00
C GLY A 78 -11.48 -18.42 4.47
N GLN A 79 -10.75 -19.17 5.29
CA GLN A 79 -11.00 -19.30 6.72
C GLN A 79 -10.45 -18.10 7.50
N ILE A 80 -11.27 -17.51 8.37
CA ILE A 80 -10.82 -16.53 9.36
C ILE A 80 -10.16 -17.30 10.50
N VAL A 81 -8.93 -16.91 10.85
CA VAL A 81 -8.15 -17.49 11.96
C VAL A 81 -7.99 -16.53 13.14
N GLU A 82 -8.17 -15.23 12.90
CA GLU A 82 -8.31 -14.22 13.94
C GLU A 82 -9.50 -13.34 13.58
N ALA A 83 -10.52 -13.32 14.45
CA ALA A 83 -11.71 -12.51 14.25
C ALA A 83 -11.39 -11.02 14.35
N ARG A 84 -12.16 -10.21 13.62
CA ARG A 84 -12.11 -8.75 13.71
C ARG A 84 -12.43 -8.30 15.14
N THR A 85 -11.76 -7.24 15.58
CA THR A 85 -12.11 -6.48 16.80
C THR A 85 -12.30 -5.00 16.45
N SER A 86 -12.61 -4.16 17.44
CA SER A 86 -12.73 -2.70 17.24
C SER A 86 -11.43 -2.04 16.77
N THR A 87 -10.28 -2.66 16.99
CA THR A 87 -8.95 -2.06 16.69
C THR A 87 -8.10 -2.90 15.74
N ARG A 88 -8.58 -4.09 15.34
CA ARG A 88 -7.82 -5.01 14.47
C ARG A 88 -8.71 -5.61 13.39
N PRO A 89 -8.23 -5.67 12.13
CA PRO A 89 -8.93 -6.36 11.06
C PRO A 89 -9.00 -7.87 11.35
N ALA A 90 -9.96 -8.54 10.73
CA ALA A 90 -9.95 -10.00 10.67
C ALA A 90 -8.75 -10.48 9.86
N ARG A 91 -8.09 -11.56 10.30
CA ARG A 91 -7.00 -12.21 9.55
C ARG A 91 -7.45 -13.57 9.03
N PHE A 92 -7.14 -13.81 7.77
CA PHE A 92 -7.41 -15.08 7.09
C PHE A 92 -6.22 -16.03 7.22
N ALA A 93 -6.50 -17.32 7.16
CA ALA A 93 -5.49 -18.36 7.06
C ALA A 93 -4.59 -18.13 5.85
N GLN A 94 -3.30 -18.51 5.97
CA GLN A 94 -2.41 -18.51 4.82
C GLN A 94 -2.91 -19.51 3.78
N ARG A 95 -2.88 -19.12 2.51
CA ARG A 95 -3.18 -19.99 1.37
C ARG A 95 -2.17 -19.79 0.25
N ARG A 96 -2.26 -20.61 -0.80
CA ARG A 96 -1.65 -20.31 -2.10
C ARG A 96 -2.65 -19.57 -2.98
N ASP A 97 -2.17 -18.66 -3.82
CA ASP A 97 -2.95 -18.06 -4.90
C ASP A 97 -2.71 -18.78 -6.25
N GLU A 98 -3.32 -18.25 -7.30
CA GLU A 98 -3.27 -18.81 -8.66
C GLU A 98 -1.85 -18.77 -9.24
N ASP A 99 -1.03 -17.80 -8.83
CA ASP A 99 0.38 -17.66 -9.21
C ASP A 99 1.31 -18.52 -8.32
N GLY A 100 0.73 -19.31 -7.41
CA GLY A 100 1.47 -20.19 -6.51
C GLY A 100 2.16 -19.48 -5.34
N ARG A 101 1.90 -18.18 -5.14
CA ARG A 101 2.45 -17.40 -4.04
C ARG A 101 1.71 -17.69 -2.74
N TYR A 102 2.40 -17.56 -1.62
CA TYR A 102 1.78 -17.67 -0.31
C TYR A 102 1.15 -16.33 0.06
N VAL A 103 -0.11 -16.33 0.46
CA VAL A 103 -0.89 -15.12 0.74
C VAL A 103 -1.60 -15.20 2.07
N VAL A 104 -1.57 -14.11 2.83
CA VAL A 104 -2.46 -13.84 3.96
C VAL A 104 -3.26 -12.58 3.69
N ALA A 105 -4.55 -12.59 4.02
CA ALA A 105 -5.42 -11.43 3.86
C ALA A 105 -5.84 -10.84 5.21
N LEU A 106 -6.01 -9.53 5.24
CA LEU A 106 -6.68 -8.77 6.29
C LEU A 106 -7.97 -8.16 5.74
N TRP A 107 -8.98 -8.05 6.60
CA TRP A 107 -10.27 -7.44 6.25
C TRP A 107 -10.82 -6.62 7.41
N ASN A 108 -11.21 -5.38 7.15
CA ASN A 108 -11.69 -4.46 8.17
C ASN A 108 -13.16 -4.69 8.57
N GLY A 109 -13.87 -5.60 7.91
CA GLY A 109 -15.28 -5.89 8.17
C GLY A 109 -16.26 -5.19 7.21
N GLY A 110 -15.80 -4.30 6.34
CA GLY A 110 -16.56 -3.68 5.26
C GLY A 110 -15.81 -3.80 3.94
N HIS A 111 -15.25 -2.73 3.39
CA HIS A 111 -14.63 -2.72 2.06
C HIS A 111 -13.10 -2.79 2.07
N GLY A 112 -12.48 -2.38 3.18
CA GLY A 112 -11.02 -2.37 3.32
C GLY A 112 -10.43 -3.78 3.42
N ALA A 113 -9.54 -4.11 2.49
CA ALA A 113 -8.82 -5.37 2.47
C ALA A 113 -7.34 -5.17 2.12
N ALA A 114 -6.49 -6.06 2.62
CA ALA A 114 -5.07 -6.08 2.27
C ALA A 114 -4.57 -7.51 2.12
N TYR A 115 -3.78 -7.75 1.08
CA TYR A 115 -3.21 -9.06 0.77
C TYR A 115 -1.69 -8.96 0.86
N PHE A 116 -1.08 -9.82 1.67
CA PHE A 116 0.36 -9.88 1.89
C PHE A 116 0.88 -11.16 1.29
N SER A 117 1.83 -11.07 0.36
CA SER A 117 2.31 -12.21 -0.38
C SER A 117 3.83 -12.37 -0.37
N SER A 118 4.27 -13.61 -0.54
CA SER A 118 5.68 -14.00 -0.65
C SER A 118 5.80 -15.26 -1.51
N ALA A 119 6.94 -15.43 -2.19
CA ALA A 119 7.24 -16.64 -2.97
C ALA A 119 7.40 -17.90 -2.08
N ALA A 120 7.85 -17.71 -0.84
CA ALA A 120 7.98 -18.76 0.18
C ALA A 120 6.88 -18.63 1.26
N PRO A 121 6.59 -19.69 2.04
CA PRO A 121 5.68 -19.61 3.17
C PRO A 121 6.00 -18.41 4.07
N LEU A 122 4.97 -17.66 4.49
CA LEU A 122 5.21 -16.49 5.32
C LEU A 122 5.71 -16.93 6.69
N THR A 123 6.83 -16.33 7.09
CA THR A 123 7.51 -16.65 8.35
C THR A 123 6.75 -16.07 9.55
N ALA A 124 7.09 -16.56 10.75
CA ALA A 124 6.58 -15.98 11.99
C ALA A 124 6.92 -14.48 12.13
N ARG A 125 8.06 -14.03 11.59
CA ARG A 125 8.46 -12.61 11.61
C ARG A 125 7.57 -11.76 10.68
N GLN A 126 7.30 -12.24 9.47
CA GLN A 126 6.35 -11.60 8.56
C GLN A 126 4.93 -11.58 9.15
N MET A 127 4.49 -12.68 9.76
CA MET A 127 3.19 -12.73 10.46
C MET A 127 3.12 -11.71 11.61
N LYS A 128 4.21 -11.55 12.37
CA LYS A 128 4.29 -10.53 13.43
C LYS A 128 4.21 -9.12 12.84
N ALA A 129 4.84 -8.86 11.69
CA ALA A 129 4.75 -7.58 10.99
C ALA A 129 3.30 -7.32 10.51
N ILE A 130 2.67 -8.27 9.82
CA ILE A 130 1.28 -8.18 9.34
C ILE A 130 0.30 -7.88 10.49
N ARG A 131 0.50 -8.46 11.68
CA ARG A 131 -0.34 -8.20 12.85
C ARG A 131 -0.31 -6.76 13.36
N ARG A 132 0.66 -5.94 12.95
CA ARG A 132 0.72 -4.50 13.27
C ARG A 132 -0.14 -3.66 12.34
N VAL A 133 -0.58 -4.21 11.21
CA VAL A 133 -1.34 -3.48 10.20
C VAL A 133 -2.79 -3.34 10.66
N THR A 134 -3.29 -2.10 10.62
CA THR A 134 -4.72 -1.81 10.69
C THR A 134 -5.22 -1.42 9.31
N LEU A 135 -6.54 -1.39 9.15
CA LEU A 135 -7.21 -1.05 7.91
C LEU A 135 -8.26 0.02 8.21
N PHE A 136 -8.36 1.03 7.34
CA PHE A 136 -9.43 2.03 7.38
C PHE A 136 -10.46 1.77 6.28
N GLU A 137 -11.70 2.22 6.50
CA GLU A 137 -12.72 2.31 5.45
C GLU A 137 -12.49 3.55 4.58
N GLU A 138 -12.72 3.43 3.28
CA GLU A 138 -12.67 4.58 2.39
C GLU A 138 -13.68 5.66 2.85
N GLY A 139 -13.22 6.90 2.96
CA GLY A 139 -13.98 8.01 3.54
C GLY A 139 -13.70 8.27 5.03
N GLU A 140 -13.03 7.36 5.74
CA GLU A 140 -12.50 7.65 7.08
C GLU A 140 -11.29 8.58 7.02
N THR A 141 -11.09 9.36 8.08
CA THR A 141 -9.87 10.16 8.29
C THR A 141 -9.10 9.60 9.48
N PRO A 142 -8.28 8.56 9.29
CA PRO A 142 -7.47 8.00 10.36
C PRO A 142 -6.49 9.04 10.95
N PRO A 143 -6.25 9.01 12.27
CA PRO A 143 -5.37 9.97 12.93
C PRO A 143 -3.94 9.84 12.45
N ASP A 144 -3.27 10.99 12.34
CA ASP A 144 -1.89 11.15 11.85
C ASP A 144 -1.63 10.54 10.45
N CYS A 145 -2.70 10.31 9.68
CA CYS A 145 -2.58 10.04 8.25
C CYS A 145 -2.68 11.35 7.50
N GLY A 146 -1.54 11.82 6.99
CA GLY A 146 -1.55 12.77 5.89
C GLY A 146 -2.05 12.05 4.64
N LEU A 147 -3.37 11.92 4.46
CA LEU A 147 -4.02 11.40 3.26
C LEU A 147 -3.81 12.34 2.06
N ARG A 148 -2.56 12.74 1.81
CA ARG A 148 -2.10 13.16 0.49
C ARG A 148 -1.70 11.89 -0.22
N THR A 149 -2.66 10.99 -0.45
CA THR A 149 -2.43 9.84 -1.30
C THR A 149 -1.91 10.35 -2.63
N ILE A 150 -0.86 9.68 -3.08
CA ILE A 150 -0.13 9.87 -4.30
C ILE A 150 -1.12 9.69 -5.45
N PHE A 151 -1.77 10.77 -5.86
CA PHE A 151 -2.51 10.82 -7.11
C PHE A 151 -1.49 10.99 -8.23
N SER A 152 -1.06 9.89 -8.85
CA SER A 152 -0.46 9.99 -10.19
C SER A 152 -1.61 10.06 -11.19
N TRP A 153 -2.05 11.27 -11.51
CA TRP A 153 -2.79 11.51 -12.74
C TRP A 153 -1.75 11.48 -13.87
N GLU A 154 -1.85 10.51 -14.78
CA GLU A 154 -1.51 10.81 -16.17
C GLU A 154 -2.61 11.70 -16.76
#